data_AF-A0A972X5T6-F1
#
_entry.id   AF-A0A972X5T6-F1
#
_cell.length_a   1.000
_cell.length_b   1.000
_cell.length_c   1.000
_cell.angle_alpha   90.00
_cell.angle_beta   90.00
_cell.angle_gamma   90.00
#
_symmetry.space_group_name_H-M   'P 1'
#
loop_
_entity.id
_entity.type
_entity.pdbx_description
1 polymer ?
#
loop_
_entity_poly.entity_id
_entity_poly.type
_entity_poly.pdbx_seq_one_letter_code
_entity_poly.pdbx_strand_id
1 'polypeptide(L)'
;MPDSISDQLTGTLRTVLVFERVDLKDLGGITNVASVIKDYRLTDGPLTKQADLVYAETRAIPANTMETIDLLDLDQPTLGVDVSFEFRQLRLIRIVNESTTSGQRLLVGASPGSPVSVYAAEIGPGSEWHAVNYLDAWQVTEANKLVRISNPNAATLNYSLYLFGTSTPAP
;
A
#
# COMPACT_ATOMS: atom_id res chain seq x y z
N MET A 1 -6.03 -38.18 12.43
CA MET A 1 -6.78 -36.93 12.70
C MET A 1 -6.35 -35.96 11.63
N PRO A 2 -7.24 -35.24 10.93
CA PRO A 2 -6.78 -34.13 10.11
C PRO A 2 -6.22 -33.09 11.08
N ASP A 3 -4.93 -32.79 10.96
CA ASP A 3 -4.34 -31.63 11.62
C ASP A 3 -5.14 -30.42 11.14
N SER A 4 -5.93 -29.82 12.02
CA SER A 4 -6.54 -28.53 11.75
C SER A 4 -5.41 -27.51 11.74
N ILE A 5 -4.92 -27.17 10.55
CA ILE A 5 -4.08 -26.00 10.37
C ILE A 5 -4.93 -24.81 10.79
N SER A 6 -4.69 -24.25 11.96
CA SER A 6 -5.27 -22.95 12.33
C SER A 6 -4.38 -21.88 11.72
N ASP A 7 -4.87 -21.22 10.68
CA ASP A 7 -4.30 -19.96 10.23
C ASP A 7 -4.83 -18.85 11.14
N GLN A 8 -3.98 -17.85 11.40
CA GLN A 8 -4.37 -16.68 12.17
C GLN A 8 -3.61 -15.46 11.66
N LEU A 9 -4.36 -14.51 11.12
CA LEU A 9 -3.79 -13.22 10.72
C LEU A 9 -3.80 -12.20 11.87
N THR A 10 -2.65 -11.54 12.06
CA THR A 10 -2.58 -10.27 12.79
C THR A 10 -1.76 -9.26 12.00
N GLY A 11 -2.34 -8.09 11.71
CA GLY A 11 -1.67 -7.00 11.01
C GLY A 11 -1.73 -5.70 11.82
N THR A 12 -0.68 -4.89 11.76
CA THR A 12 -0.72 -3.53 12.33
C THR A 12 0.01 -2.55 11.42
N LEU A 13 -0.67 -1.45 11.08
CA LEU A 13 -0.03 -0.25 10.56
C LEU A 13 -0.08 0.84 11.61
N ARG A 14 1.07 1.42 11.88
CA ARG A 14 1.23 2.54 12.79
C ARG A 14 1.81 3.72 12.03
N THR A 15 1.15 4.87 12.09
CA THR A 15 1.70 6.13 11.59
C THR A 15 2.09 7.01 12.76
N VAL A 16 3.29 7.59 12.67
CA VAL A 16 3.85 8.47 13.69
C VAL A 16 4.37 9.72 13.01
N LEU A 17 3.81 10.86 13.39
CA LEU A 17 4.36 12.17 13.07
C LEU A 17 4.82 12.82 14.36
N VAL A 18 6.09 13.21 14.41
CA VAL A 18 6.64 14.04 15.49
C VAL A 18 7.33 15.21 14.83
N PHE A 19 7.04 16.42 15.28
CA PHE A 19 7.80 17.60 14.89
C PHE A 19 8.21 18.42 16.11
N GLU A 20 9.37 19.04 15.98
CA GLU A 20 9.87 20.06 16.87
C GLU A 20 10.36 21.22 16.00
N ARG A 21 9.90 22.43 16.32
CA ARG A 21 10.36 23.65 15.67
C ARG A 21 10.76 24.65 16.74
N VAL A 22 11.99 25.14 16.65
CA VAL A 22 12.52 26.19 17.52
C VAL A 22 12.58 27.49 16.72
N ASP A 23 11.77 28.46 17.11
CA ASP A 23 11.84 29.83 16.57
C ASP A 23 12.67 30.68 17.54
N LEU A 24 13.89 31.04 17.14
CA LEU A 24 14.77 31.92 17.91
C LEU A 24 14.40 33.38 17.67
N LYS A 25 14.24 34.14 18.75
CA LYS A 25 14.10 35.60 18.75
C LYS A 25 15.18 36.22 19.63
N ASP A 26 15.44 37.51 19.44
CA ASP A 26 16.48 38.26 20.17
C ASP A 26 16.30 38.21 21.71
N LEU A 27 15.09 37.93 22.20
CA LEU A 27 14.74 37.84 23.62
C LEU A 27 14.52 36.41 24.13
N GLY A 28 14.74 35.38 23.31
CA GLY A 28 14.56 33.97 23.67
C GLY A 28 13.96 33.10 22.56
N GLY A 29 13.99 31.78 22.75
CA GLY A 29 13.41 30.81 21.82
C GLY A 29 11.99 30.39 22.21
N ILE A 30 11.14 30.15 21.21
CA ILE A 30 9.85 29.48 21.38
C ILE A 30 9.96 28.10 20.72
N THR A 31 9.67 27.04 21.46
CA THR A 31 9.63 25.68 20.92
C THR A 31 8.19 25.24 20.70
N ASN A 32 7.87 24.83 19.48
CA ASN A 32 6.62 24.18 19.13
C ASN A 32 6.87 22.69 18.91
N VAL A 33 6.20 21.85 19.69
CA VAL A 33 6.27 20.39 19.58
C VAL A 33 4.87 19.86 19.38
N ALA A 34 4.69 18.95 18.42
CA ALA A 34 3.51 18.10 18.42
C ALA A 34 3.84 16.69 17.96
N SER A 35 3.03 15.75 18.44
CA SER A 35 3.07 14.36 18.04
C SER A 35 1.68 13.85 17.72
N VAL A 36 1.54 13.11 16.64
CA VAL A 36 0.31 12.40 16.28
C VAL A 36 0.67 10.94 16.03
N ILE A 37 -0.07 10.04 16.69
CA ILE A 37 0.07 8.59 16.54
C ILE A 37 -1.30 8.03 16.14
N LYS A 38 -1.33 7.16 15.13
CA LYS A 38 -2.50 6.37 14.77
C LYS A 38 -2.12 4.90 14.60
N ASP A 39 -2.90 4.04 15.25
CA ASP A 39 -2.77 2.58 15.20
C ASP A 39 -3.97 2.00 14.45
N TYR A 40 -3.70 1.25 13.38
CA TYR A 40 -4.68 0.48 12.62
C TYR A 40 -4.35 -1.00 12.82
N ARG A 41 -5.16 -1.69 13.63
CA ARG A 41 -4.93 -3.11 13.98
C ARG A 41 -5.95 -3.98 13.27
N LEU A 42 -5.48 -4.84 12.39
CA LEU A 42 -6.33 -5.81 11.70
C LEU A 42 -6.22 -7.15 12.41
N THR A 43 -7.36 -7.69 12.81
CA THR A 43 -7.46 -9.09 13.25
C THR A 43 -7.96 -9.94 12.10
N ASP A 44 -7.72 -11.24 12.18
CA ASP A 44 -8.28 -12.20 11.24
C ASP A 44 -9.82 -12.13 11.15
N GLY A 45 -10.34 -12.24 9.93
CA GLY A 45 -11.76 -12.35 9.62
C GLY A 45 -12.28 -11.38 8.54
N PRO A 46 -13.55 -11.54 8.14
CA PRO A 46 -14.14 -10.79 7.02
C PRO A 46 -14.86 -9.49 7.42
N LEU A 47 -14.94 -9.14 8.71
CA LEU A 47 -15.76 -8.03 9.20
C LEU A 47 -15.02 -6.68 9.20
N THR A 48 -15.72 -5.63 9.66
CA THR A 48 -15.14 -4.31 9.90
C THR A 48 -13.89 -4.41 10.78
N LYS A 49 -12.81 -3.72 10.39
CA LYS A 49 -11.49 -3.76 11.06
C LYS A 49 -10.81 -5.14 11.03
N GLN A 50 -11.26 -6.05 10.19
CA GLN A 50 -10.65 -7.35 10.00
C GLN A 50 -10.12 -7.50 8.57
N ALA A 51 -9.17 -8.41 8.41
CA ALA A 51 -8.66 -8.85 7.12
C ALA A 51 -8.49 -10.37 7.18
N ASP A 52 -8.72 -11.06 6.07
CA ASP A 52 -8.45 -12.50 5.90
C ASP A 52 -7.44 -12.75 4.77
N LEU A 53 -7.16 -11.72 3.95
CA LEU A 53 -6.18 -11.75 2.87
C LEU A 53 -5.11 -10.69 3.09
N VAL A 54 -3.86 -11.12 2.94
CA VAL A 54 -2.69 -10.25 2.91
C VAL A 54 -1.82 -10.64 1.76
N TYR A 55 -1.46 -9.64 0.97
CA TYR A 55 -0.51 -9.79 -0.12
C TYR A 55 0.69 -8.87 0.15
N ALA A 56 1.89 -9.43 0.00
CA ALA A 56 3.15 -8.72 0.19
C ALA A 56 4.16 -9.22 -0.83
N GLU A 57 4.60 -8.35 -1.73
CA GLU A 57 5.58 -8.70 -2.76
C GLU A 57 6.46 -7.51 -3.14
N THR A 58 7.73 -7.80 -3.46
CA THR A 58 8.62 -6.86 -4.13
C THR A 58 8.58 -7.12 -5.63
N ARG A 59 8.20 -6.12 -6.40
CA ARG A 59 8.00 -6.21 -7.85
C ARG A 59 8.93 -5.24 -8.57
N ALA A 60 9.18 -5.50 -9.85
CA ALA A 60 10.01 -4.67 -10.72
C ALA A 60 9.18 -4.13 -11.90
N ILE A 61 9.17 -2.82 -12.10
CA ILE A 61 8.50 -2.17 -13.24
C ILE A 61 9.55 -1.69 -14.24
N PRO A 62 9.56 -2.19 -15.48
CA PRO A 62 10.47 -1.73 -16.52
C PRO A 62 10.36 -0.22 -16.80
N ALA A 63 11.43 0.34 -17.34
CA ALA A 63 11.50 1.75 -17.74
C ALA A 63 10.34 2.15 -18.67
N ASN A 64 9.74 3.32 -18.43
CA ASN A 64 8.64 3.91 -19.22
C ASN A 64 7.42 3.00 -19.39
N THR A 65 7.17 2.11 -18.42
CA THR A 65 6.00 1.23 -18.46
C THR A 65 5.03 1.52 -17.32
N MET A 66 3.87 0.89 -17.41
CA MET A 66 2.86 0.88 -16.38
C MET A 66 2.50 -0.56 -16.09
N GLU A 67 2.54 -0.90 -14.81
CA GLU A 67 2.03 -2.15 -14.30
C GLU A 67 0.56 -1.97 -13.90
N THR A 68 -0.23 -2.99 -14.21
CA THR A 68 -1.62 -3.08 -13.80
C THR A 68 -1.77 -4.33 -12.94
N ILE A 69 -2.19 -4.12 -11.71
CA ILE A 69 -2.43 -5.16 -10.72
C ILE A 69 -3.94 -5.36 -10.65
N ASP A 70 -4.40 -6.58 -10.92
CA ASP A 70 -5.80 -6.95 -10.75
C ASP A 70 -6.01 -7.49 -9.34
N LEU A 71 -6.81 -6.78 -8.54
CA LEU A 71 -7.14 -7.16 -7.17
C LEU A 71 -8.08 -8.38 -7.09
N LEU A 72 -8.74 -8.76 -8.19
CA LEU A 72 -9.56 -9.96 -8.28
C LEU A 72 -8.83 -11.15 -8.90
N ASP A 73 -7.57 -10.99 -9.32
CA ASP A 73 -6.78 -12.06 -9.90
C ASP A 73 -5.30 -11.86 -9.58
N LEU A 74 -4.99 -11.92 -8.28
CA LEU A 74 -3.64 -11.66 -7.79
C LEU A 74 -2.92 -12.96 -7.47
N ASP A 75 -2.01 -13.36 -8.34
CA ASP A 75 -1.22 -14.57 -8.12
C ASP A 75 -0.27 -14.41 -6.93
N GLN A 76 -0.36 -15.33 -5.97
CA GLN A 76 0.61 -15.46 -4.89
C GLN A 76 1.18 -16.88 -4.86
N PRO A 77 2.50 -17.04 -5.05
CA PRO A 77 3.13 -18.35 -4.96
C PRO A 77 3.12 -18.80 -3.49
N THR A 78 2.32 -19.81 -3.19
CA THR A 78 2.22 -20.41 -1.85
C THR A 78 2.59 -21.88 -1.94
N LEU A 79 3.63 -22.29 -1.22
CA LEU A 79 4.15 -23.67 -1.24
C LEU A 79 4.50 -24.20 -2.66
N GLY A 80 4.89 -23.30 -3.57
CA GLY A 80 5.27 -23.66 -4.94
C GLY A 80 4.11 -23.88 -5.90
N VAL A 81 2.88 -23.49 -5.50
CA VAL A 81 1.70 -23.41 -6.37
C VAL A 81 1.19 -21.98 -6.38
N ASP A 82 0.84 -21.48 -7.57
CA ASP A 82 0.21 -20.17 -7.70
C ASP A 82 -1.25 -20.28 -7.28
N VAL A 83 -1.61 -19.51 -6.25
CA VAL A 83 -2.99 -19.38 -5.78
C VAL A 83 -3.42 -17.94 -6.08
N SER A 84 -4.50 -17.78 -6.83
CA SER A 84 -5.08 -16.47 -7.10
C SER A 84 -5.84 -15.97 -5.88
N PHE A 85 -5.49 -14.77 -5.43
CA PHE A 85 -6.15 -14.07 -4.33
C PHE A 85 -7.16 -13.10 -4.90
N GLU A 86 -8.42 -13.24 -4.45
CA GLU A 86 -9.50 -12.33 -4.82
C GLU A 86 -9.81 -11.38 -3.65
N PHE A 87 -9.26 -10.16 -3.69
CA PHE A 87 -9.66 -9.12 -2.74
C PHE A 87 -11.04 -8.58 -3.12
N ARG A 88 -12.05 -8.79 -2.28
CA ARG A 88 -13.40 -8.20 -2.43
C ARG A 88 -13.55 -6.87 -1.68
N GLN A 89 -12.75 -6.67 -0.64
CA GLN A 89 -12.55 -5.37 -0.02
C GLN A 89 -11.08 -5.15 0.32
N LEU A 90 -10.65 -3.89 0.28
CA LEU A 90 -9.29 -3.48 0.60
C LEU A 90 -9.32 -2.43 1.71
N ARG A 91 -8.54 -2.62 2.77
CA ARG A 91 -8.49 -1.72 3.93
C ARG A 91 -7.20 -0.91 3.99
N LEU A 92 -6.12 -1.48 3.47
CA LEU A 92 -4.80 -0.88 3.53
C LEU A 92 -4.04 -1.17 2.25
N ILE A 93 -3.38 -0.14 1.73
CA ILE A 93 -2.39 -0.23 0.66
C ILE A 93 -1.15 0.46 1.15
N ARG A 94 0.01 -0.16 0.96
CA ARG A 94 1.32 0.48 1.14
C ARG A 94 2.20 0.14 -0.05
N ILE A 95 2.81 1.17 -0.63
CA ILE A 95 3.72 1.07 -1.76
C ILE A 95 5.01 1.79 -1.36
N VAL A 96 6.14 1.12 -1.50
CA VAL A 96 7.47 1.67 -1.16
C VAL A 96 8.33 1.68 -2.40
N ASN A 97 8.84 2.85 -2.79
CA ASN A 97 9.83 2.95 -3.85
C ASN A 97 11.20 2.61 -3.29
N GLU A 98 11.78 1.51 -3.76
CA GLU A 98 13.07 1.01 -3.25
C GLU A 98 14.29 1.69 -3.90
N SER A 99 14.06 2.61 -4.84
CA SER A 99 15.15 3.36 -5.44
C SER A 99 15.85 4.26 -4.44
N THR A 100 17.18 4.31 -4.52
CA THR A 100 18.02 5.27 -3.80
C THR A 100 18.49 6.43 -4.70
N THR A 101 18.08 6.45 -5.97
CA THR A 101 18.57 7.43 -6.95
C THR A 101 17.65 8.64 -7.02
N SER A 102 18.19 9.83 -6.80
CA SER A 102 17.43 11.09 -6.86
C SER A 102 16.70 11.26 -8.19
N GLY A 103 15.46 11.76 -8.12
CA GLY A 103 14.59 11.96 -9.28
C GLY A 103 13.85 10.70 -9.77
N GLN A 104 14.21 9.50 -9.32
CA GLN A 104 13.50 8.27 -9.67
C GLN A 104 12.22 8.13 -8.86
N ARG A 105 11.08 8.16 -9.54
CA ARG A 105 9.75 8.18 -8.91
C ARG A 105 8.81 7.12 -9.46
N LEU A 106 7.85 6.69 -8.65
CA LEU A 106 6.70 5.90 -9.09
C LEU A 106 5.44 6.76 -9.06
N LEU A 107 4.53 6.50 -9.99
CA LEU A 107 3.25 7.21 -10.10
C LEU A 107 2.10 6.21 -9.86
N VAL A 108 1.33 6.42 -8.79
CA VAL A 108 0.23 5.53 -8.38
C VAL A 108 -1.10 6.09 -8.87
N GLY A 109 -1.99 5.20 -9.31
CA GLY A 109 -3.29 5.58 -9.87
C GLY A 109 -3.17 6.24 -11.24
N ALA A 110 -2.14 5.88 -12.02
CA ALA A 110 -1.90 6.45 -13.33
C ALA A 110 -3.02 6.09 -14.33
N SER A 111 -3.41 7.05 -15.17
CA SER A 111 -4.40 6.81 -16.23
C SER A 111 -3.80 5.91 -17.33
N PRO A 112 -4.55 4.93 -17.86
CA PRO A 112 -4.12 4.14 -19.00
C PRO A 112 -3.63 5.00 -20.17
N GLY A 113 -2.45 4.66 -20.71
CA GLY A 113 -1.88 5.38 -21.86
C GLY A 113 -1.37 6.80 -21.55
N SER A 114 -1.46 7.28 -20.31
CA SER A 114 -0.92 8.58 -19.87
C SER A 114 -0.11 8.44 -18.58
N PRO A 115 1.01 7.69 -18.61
CA PRO A 115 1.78 7.36 -17.41
C PRO A 115 2.37 8.58 -16.70
N VAL A 116 2.45 9.74 -17.36
CA VAL A 116 3.24 10.90 -16.91
C VAL A 116 2.41 12.12 -16.46
N SER A 117 1.12 12.19 -16.77
CA SER A 117 0.35 13.44 -16.62
C SER A 117 -0.85 13.35 -15.67
N VAL A 118 -1.43 12.16 -15.49
CA VAL A 118 -2.62 11.97 -14.63
C VAL A 118 -2.36 10.81 -13.69
N TYR A 119 -2.19 11.11 -12.41
CA TYR A 119 -1.92 10.16 -11.33
C TYR A 119 -2.51 10.67 -10.01
N ALA A 120 -2.70 9.76 -9.05
CA ALA A 120 -3.22 10.07 -7.73
C ALA A 120 -2.13 10.45 -6.72
N ALA A 121 -0.97 9.79 -6.81
CA ALA A 121 0.18 10.06 -5.93
C ALA A 121 1.52 9.82 -6.64
N GLU A 122 2.55 10.56 -6.22
CA GLU A 122 3.94 10.37 -6.62
C GLU A 122 4.74 9.83 -5.41
N ILE A 123 5.55 8.80 -5.64
CA ILE A 123 6.44 8.21 -4.64
C ILE A 123 7.88 8.43 -5.08
N GLY A 124 8.56 9.38 -4.44
CA GLY A 124 9.97 9.66 -4.66
C GLY A 124 10.88 8.51 -4.20
N PRO A 125 12.20 8.60 -4.48
CA PRO A 125 13.15 7.55 -4.13
C PRO A 125 13.28 7.40 -2.62
N GLY A 126 13.23 6.16 -2.13
CA GLY A 126 13.30 5.82 -0.70
C GLY A 126 12.06 6.19 0.10
N SER A 127 11.02 6.69 -0.58
CA SER A 127 9.77 7.11 0.05
C SER A 127 8.70 6.04 -0.08
N GLU A 128 7.63 6.23 0.67
CA GLU A 128 6.45 5.37 0.62
C GLU A 128 5.18 6.19 0.48
N TRP A 129 4.16 5.55 -0.07
CA TRP A 129 2.79 6.01 -0.01
C TRP A 129 1.94 4.93 0.61
N HIS A 130 1.03 5.32 1.49
CA HIS A 130 0.04 4.41 2.04
C HIS A 130 -1.33 5.07 2.06
N ALA A 131 -2.35 4.24 1.89
CA ALA A 131 -3.73 4.63 2.06
C ALA A 131 -4.38 3.67 3.06
N VAL A 132 -5.20 4.24 3.95
CA VAL A 132 -5.90 3.48 4.97
C VAL A 132 -7.38 3.84 4.94
N ASN A 133 -8.23 2.85 4.69
CA ASN A 133 -9.67 2.94 4.88
C ASN A 133 -10.11 1.83 5.85
N TYR A 134 -9.72 2.00 7.11
CA TYR A 134 -9.77 0.96 8.12
C TYR A 134 -11.21 0.53 8.48
N LEU A 135 -12.16 1.46 8.49
CA LEU A 135 -13.56 1.20 8.84
C LEU A 135 -14.36 0.76 7.62
N ASP A 136 -14.44 1.64 6.61
CA ASP A 136 -15.38 1.45 5.49
C ASP A 136 -14.83 0.48 4.43
N ALA A 137 -13.51 0.36 4.34
CA ALA A 137 -12.81 -0.34 3.25
C ALA A 137 -13.15 0.24 1.86
N TRP A 138 -12.36 -0.15 0.86
CA TRP A 138 -12.70 0.05 -0.55
C TRP A 138 -13.28 -1.24 -1.08
N GLN A 139 -14.52 -1.20 -1.54
CA GLN A 139 -15.11 -2.33 -2.24
C GLN A 139 -14.39 -2.55 -3.58
N VAL A 140 -14.04 -3.80 -3.85
CA VAL A 140 -13.40 -4.21 -5.10
C VAL A 140 -14.43 -4.93 -5.96
N THR A 141 -14.61 -4.42 -7.17
CA THR A 141 -15.57 -4.88 -8.18
C THR A 141 -14.90 -4.88 -9.54
N GLU A 142 -15.54 -5.49 -10.54
CA GLU A 142 -15.04 -5.45 -11.92
C GLU A 142 -14.77 -4.03 -12.46
N ALA A 143 -15.50 -3.03 -11.96
CA ALA A 143 -15.34 -1.64 -12.40
C ALA A 143 -14.11 -0.93 -11.79
N ASN A 144 -13.58 -1.41 -10.65
CA ASN A 144 -12.54 -0.71 -9.88
C ASN A 144 -11.44 -1.63 -9.31
N LYS A 145 -11.30 -2.84 -9.86
CA LYS A 145 -10.33 -3.85 -9.42
C LYS A 145 -8.86 -3.54 -9.73
N LEU A 146 -8.58 -2.53 -10.54
CA LEU A 146 -7.24 -2.31 -11.07
C LEU A 146 -6.47 -1.25 -10.27
N VAL A 147 -5.33 -1.64 -9.72
CA VAL A 147 -4.31 -0.71 -9.20
C VAL A 147 -3.26 -0.52 -10.28
N ARG A 148 -2.99 0.73 -10.64
CA ARG A 148 -2.02 1.07 -11.69
C ARG A 148 -0.84 1.80 -11.09
N ILE A 149 0.36 1.31 -11.36
CA ILE A 149 1.62 1.90 -10.92
C ILE A 149 2.48 2.11 -12.16
N SER A 150 2.93 3.33 -12.41
CA SER A 150 3.79 3.65 -13.54
C SER A 150 5.19 4.02 -13.10
N ASN A 151 6.15 3.56 -13.90
CA ASN A 151 7.53 3.96 -13.85
C ASN A 151 7.82 4.90 -15.06
N PRO A 152 7.81 6.23 -14.88
CA PRO A 152 8.11 7.20 -15.94
C PRO A 152 9.62 7.36 -16.20
N ASN A 153 10.48 6.56 -15.55
CA ASN A 153 11.93 6.74 -15.61
C ASN A 153 12.54 5.90 -16.72
N ALA A 154 13.78 6.24 -17.09
CA ALA A 154 14.55 5.50 -18.09
C ALA A 154 15.17 4.19 -17.57
N ALA A 155 15.02 3.88 -16.27
CA ALA A 155 15.53 2.67 -15.64
C ALA A 155 14.39 1.86 -15.00
N THR A 156 14.54 0.54 -14.92
CA THR A 156 13.66 -0.32 -14.13
C THR A 156 13.72 0.07 -12.66
N LEU A 157 12.57 0.14 -12.00
CA LEU A 157 12.47 0.41 -10.57
C LEU A 157 11.86 -0.78 -9.84
N ASN A 158 12.38 -1.07 -8.65
CA ASN A 158 11.79 -2.03 -7.73
C ASN A 158 10.91 -1.29 -6.71
N TYR A 159 9.84 -1.96 -6.29
CA TYR A 159 8.95 -1.45 -5.27
C TYR A 159 8.35 -2.60 -4.46
N SER A 160 8.12 -2.34 -3.18
CA SER A 160 7.38 -3.25 -2.31
C SER A 160 5.90 -2.84 -2.28
N LEU A 161 5.00 -3.81 -2.49
CA LEU A 161 3.56 -3.68 -2.40
C LEU A 161 3.03 -4.49 -1.22
N TYR A 162 2.20 -3.85 -0.39
CA TYR A 162 1.47 -4.51 0.68
C TYR A 162 -0.01 -4.17 0.58
N LEU A 163 -0.84 -5.21 0.59
CA LEU A 163 -2.30 -5.12 0.54
C LEU A 163 -2.88 -5.89 1.72
N PHE A 164 -3.85 -5.29 2.41
CA PHE A 164 -4.63 -5.97 3.43
C PHE A 164 -6.11 -5.77 3.12
N GLY A 165 -6.87 -6.85 3.15
CA GLY A 165 -8.27 -6.81 2.79
C GLY A 165 -9.00 -8.10 3.12
N THR A 166 -10.19 -8.25 2.53
CA THR A 166 -11.05 -9.41 2.75
C THR A 166 -11.44 -10.10 1.45
N SER A 167 -11.52 -11.42 1.49
CA SER A 167 -11.96 -12.32 0.41
C SER A 167 -13.46 -12.24 0.13
N THR A 168 -14.22 -11.70 1.08
CA THR A 168 -15.66 -11.46 0.96
C THR A 168 -15.98 -10.03 1.37
N PRO A 169 -16.99 -9.38 0.77
CA PRO A 169 -17.47 -8.09 1.26
C PRO A 169 -18.02 -8.23 2.68
N ALA A 170 -17.58 -7.38 3.60
CA ALA A 170 -18.27 -7.19 4.88
C ALA A 170 -19.72 -6.73 4.62
N PRO A 171 -20.70 -7.22 5.40
CA PRO A 171 -22.10 -6.80 5.29
C PRO A 171 -22.34 -5.33 5.61
#